data_AF-A0A9W9N6D8-F1
#
_entry.id   AF-A0A9W9N6D8-F1
#
_cell.length_a   1.000
_cell.length_b   1.000
_cell.length_c   1.000
_cell.angle_alpha   90.00
_cell.angle_beta   90.00
_cell.angle_gamma   90.00
#
_symmetry.space_group_name_H-M   'P 1'
#
loop_
_entity.id
_entity.type
_entity.pdbx_description
1 polymer ?
#
loop_
_entity_poly.entity_id
_entity_poly.type
_entity_poly.pdbx_seq_one_letter_code
_entity_poly.pdbx_strand_id
1 'polypeptide(L)'
;MVTNVGVAFNANISLSDSAWQIFNDAAFTCPSGASARYRVHNGVLVWQSHYFGDWDNLRLYPNSGSYHGADLRMVFGAGEQVGGILNSDRENEFSRYMASAWVALQVILKRA
;
A
#
# COMPACT_ATOMS: atom_id res chain seq x y z
N MET A 1 -9.12 -7.84 3.15
CA MET A 1 -9.99 -7.49 4.28
C MET A 1 -11.01 -6.47 3.78
N VAL A 2 -12.27 -6.87 3.64
CA VAL A 2 -13.39 -5.92 3.59
C VAL A 2 -13.80 -5.58 5.03
N THR A 3 -12.83 -5.36 5.89
CA THR A 3 -13.06 -4.59 7.11
C THR A 3 -12.12 -3.42 6.99
N ASN A 4 -12.70 -2.28 6.63
CA ASN A 4 -12.09 -0.99 6.72
C ASN A 4 -11.41 -0.90 8.10
N VAL A 5 -10.09 -0.71 8.15
CA VAL A 5 -9.31 -0.70 9.41
C VAL A 5 -9.91 0.33 10.39
N GLY A 6 -10.55 1.38 9.87
CA GLY A 6 -11.33 2.34 10.65
C GLY A 6 -12.58 1.78 11.36
N VAL A 7 -13.23 0.75 10.82
CA VAL A 7 -14.40 0.09 11.47
C VAL A 7 -13.95 -0.79 12.64
N ALA A 8 -12.85 -1.54 12.47
CA ALA A 8 -12.26 -2.32 13.55
C ALA A 8 -11.73 -1.41 14.67
N PHE A 9 -11.05 -0.32 14.30
CA PHE A 9 -10.59 0.70 15.24
C PHE A 9 -11.75 1.36 16.01
N ASN A 10 -12.81 1.81 15.31
CA ASN A 10 -13.97 2.43 15.97
C ASN A 10 -14.73 1.46 16.88
N ALA A 11 -14.66 0.16 16.62
CA ALA A 11 -15.22 -0.88 17.47
C ALA A 11 -14.29 -1.29 18.63
N ASN A 12 -13.11 -0.68 18.76
CA ASN A 12 -12.05 -1.06 19.68
C ASN A 12 -11.64 -2.54 19.57
N ILE A 13 -11.69 -3.08 18.34
CA ILE A 13 -11.28 -4.44 18.02
C ILE A 13 -9.86 -4.36 17.44
N SER A 14 -8.89 -4.88 18.18
CA SER A 14 -7.51 -5.05 17.72
C SER A 14 -7.03 -6.47 17.95
N LEU A 15 -6.23 -6.98 17.02
CA LEU A 15 -5.52 -8.25 17.16
C LEU A 15 -4.11 -8.01 17.73
N SER A 16 -3.50 -9.03 18.32
CA SER A 16 -2.06 -9.01 18.62
C SER A 16 -1.25 -8.95 17.32
N ASP A 17 -0.03 -8.41 17.36
CA ASP A 17 0.86 -8.31 16.18
C ASP A 17 1.04 -9.63 15.44
N SER A 18 1.20 -10.75 16.16
CA SER A 18 1.31 -12.09 15.57
C SER A 18 0.04 -12.51 14.81
N ALA A 19 -1.13 -12.13 15.31
CA ALA A 19 -2.41 -12.42 14.67
C ALA A 19 -2.63 -11.51 13.45
N TRP A 20 -2.21 -10.24 13.51
CA TRP A 20 -2.17 -9.36 12.34
C TRP A 20 -1.22 -9.89 11.27
N GLN A 21 -0.04 -10.39 11.65
CA GLN A 21 0.92 -10.98 10.73
C GLN A 21 0.33 -12.20 10.02
N ILE A 22 -0.22 -13.16 10.78
CA ILE A 22 -0.87 -14.36 10.22
C ILE A 22 -2.01 -13.97 9.26
N PHE A 23 -2.84 -13.01 9.67
CA PHE A 23 -3.94 -12.52 8.84
C PHE A 23 -3.43 -11.91 7.53
N ASN A 24 -2.43 -11.02 7.60
CA ASN A 24 -1.87 -10.36 6.42
C ASN A 24 -1.19 -11.36 5.48
N ASP A 25 -0.44 -12.31 6.04
CA ASP A 25 0.21 -13.37 5.26
C ASP A 25 -0.80 -14.24 4.52
N ALA A 26 -1.82 -14.71 5.23
CA ALA A 26 -2.85 -15.58 4.65
C ALA A 26 -3.73 -14.84 3.63
N ALA A 27 -4.13 -13.59 3.91
CA ALA A 27 -5.11 -12.88 3.10
C ALA A 27 -4.51 -12.07 1.94
N PHE A 28 -3.24 -11.64 2.05
CA PHE A 28 -2.66 -10.69 1.09
C PHE A 28 -1.23 -11.06 0.67
N THR A 29 -0.28 -11.18 1.61
CA THR A 29 1.15 -11.27 1.29
C THR A 29 1.49 -12.56 0.56
N CYS A 30 1.12 -13.72 1.10
CA CYS A 30 1.45 -15.01 0.49
C CYS A 30 0.71 -15.25 -0.83
N PRO A 31 -0.62 -15.00 -0.95
CA PRO A 31 -1.32 -15.14 -2.22
C PRO A 31 -0.78 -14.22 -3.33
N SER A 32 -0.45 -12.97 -3.00
CA SER A 32 0.18 -12.02 -3.95
C SER A 32 1.54 -12.54 -4.42
N GLY A 33 2.39 -12.98 -3.49
CA GLY A 33 3.70 -13.56 -3.81
C GLY A 33 3.61 -14.88 -4.60
N ALA A 34 2.64 -15.74 -4.32
CA ALA A 34 2.40 -16.95 -5.11
C ALA A 34 1.95 -16.61 -6.54
N SER A 35 1.05 -15.63 -6.70
CA SER A 35 0.57 -15.16 -8.00
C SER A 35 1.68 -14.55 -8.85
N ALA A 36 2.54 -13.72 -8.24
CA ALA A 36 3.71 -13.15 -8.88
C ALA A 36 4.69 -14.24 -9.36
N ARG A 37 5.02 -15.20 -8.49
CA ARG A 37 5.88 -16.34 -8.84
C ARG A 37 5.32 -17.18 -9.99
N TYR A 38 4.03 -17.48 -9.97
CA TYR A 38 3.37 -18.23 -11.04
C TYR A 38 3.47 -17.52 -12.40
N ARG A 39 3.26 -16.20 -12.42
CA ARG A 39 3.39 -15.38 -13.63
C ARG A 39 4.81 -15.39 -14.18
N VAL A 40 5.82 -15.20 -13.32
CA VAL A 40 7.23 -15.28 -13.70
C VAL A 40 7.57 -16.65 -14.29
N HIS A 41 7.10 -17.74 -13.66
CA HIS A 41 7.32 -19.10 -14.16
C HIS A 41 6.75 -19.33 -15.56
N ASN A 42 5.69 -18.61 -15.94
CA ASN A 42 5.04 -18.70 -17.24
C ASN A 42 5.50 -17.59 -18.21
N GLY A 43 6.65 -16.96 -17.97
CA GLY A 43 7.24 -15.96 -18.87
C GLY A 43 6.50 -14.62 -18.91
N VAL A 44 5.59 -14.36 -17.97
CA VAL A 44 4.91 -13.06 -17.87
C VAL A 44 5.82 -12.09 -17.13
N LEU A 45 6.04 -10.90 -17.69
CA LEU A 45 6.77 -9.83 -17.02
C LEU A 45 5.99 -9.38 -15.77
N VAL A 46 6.67 -9.38 -14.63
CA VAL A 46 6.08 -9.00 -13.33
C VAL A 46 6.93 -7.91 -12.69
N TRP A 47 6.25 -6.89 -12.19
CA TRP A 47 6.80 -5.96 -11.22
C TRP A 47 6.03 -6.13 -9.91
N GLN A 48 6.75 -6.40 -8.82
CA GLN A 48 6.19 -6.59 -7.49
C GLN A 48 6.86 -5.62 -6.53
N SER A 49 6.07 -4.91 -5.73
CA SER A 49 6.54 -3.96 -4.74
C SER A 49 5.93 -4.27 -3.36
N HIS A 50 6.58 -3.75 -2.32
CA HIS A 50 6.07 -3.76 -0.96
C HIS A 50 6.13 -2.32 -0.44
N TYR A 51 4.98 -1.75 -0.13
CA TYR A 51 4.87 -0.39 0.39
C TYR A 51 5.05 -0.38 1.91
N PHE A 52 6.02 0.40 2.39
CA PHE A 52 6.30 0.60 3.82
C PHE A 52 6.18 2.07 4.24
N GLY A 53 5.56 2.91 3.39
CA GLY A 53 5.43 4.33 3.69
C GLY A 53 4.57 4.57 4.92
N ASP A 54 5.06 5.42 5.80
CA ASP A 54 4.39 5.86 7.02
C ASP A 54 4.55 7.38 7.13
N TRP A 55 3.44 8.09 6.97
CA TRP A 55 3.39 9.54 6.86
C TRP A 55 2.33 10.06 7.83
N ASP A 56 2.64 11.14 8.55
CA ASP A 56 1.83 11.61 9.67
C ASP A 56 0.38 11.95 9.28
N ASN A 57 0.20 12.61 8.14
CA ASN A 57 -1.10 12.96 7.56
C ASN A 57 -1.86 11.76 6.98
N LEU A 58 -1.20 10.61 6.78
CA LEU A 58 -1.84 9.41 6.24
C LEU A 58 -2.27 8.42 7.32
N ARG A 59 -1.73 8.50 8.53
CA ARG A 59 -2.10 7.63 9.66
C ARG A 59 -3.59 7.76 10.02
N LEU A 60 -4.22 6.66 10.42
CA LEU A 60 -5.62 6.64 10.89
C LEU A 60 -5.76 7.20 12.31
N TYR A 61 -4.72 6.98 13.13
CA TYR A 61 -4.59 7.45 14.51
C TYR A 61 -3.09 7.43 14.88
N PRO A 62 -2.66 8.08 15.98
CA PRO A 62 -1.26 8.08 16.37
C PRO A 62 -0.68 6.66 16.43
N ASN A 63 0.45 6.45 15.75
CA ASN A 63 1.15 5.16 15.64
C ASN A 63 0.42 4.05 14.85
N SER A 64 -0.66 4.33 14.11
CA SER A 64 -1.31 3.31 13.28
C SER A 64 -0.40 2.77 12.17
N GLY A 65 0.62 3.54 11.78
CA GLY A 65 1.50 3.22 10.68
C GLY A 65 0.78 3.10 9.34
N SER A 66 1.40 2.34 8.44
CA SER A 66 0.84 1.97 7.14
C SER A 66 -0.31 0.96 7.30
N TYR A 67 -1.33 1.10 6.46
CA TYR A 67 -2.48 0.20 6.44
C TYR A 67 -2.93 -0.08 5.00
N HIS A 68 -3.81 -1.06 4.84
CA HIS A 68 -4.33 -1.46 3.54
C HIS A 68 -4.98 -0.28 2.78
N GLY A 69 -4.37 0.11 1.65
CA GLY A 69 -4.82 1.21 0.80
C GLY A 69 -4.18 2.57 1.10
N ALA A 70 -3.28 2.68 2.08
CA ALA A 70 -2.55 3.92 2.37
C ALA A 70 -1.69 4.39 1.20
N ASP A 71 -1.18 3.44 0.41
CA ASP A 71 -0.38 3.65 -0.79
C ASP A 71 -1.13 4.36 -1.93
N LEU A 72 -2.46 4.19 -2.00
CA LEU A 72 -3.28 4.81 -3.05
C LEU A 72 -3.18 6.34 -3.03
N ARG A 73 -3.14 6.93 -1.84
CA ARG A 73 -2.99 8.38 -1.69
C ARG A 73 -1.66 8.88 -2.25
N MET A 74 -0.61 8.07 -2.16
CA MET A 74 0.70 8.37 -2.74
C MET A 74 0.71 8.24 -4.26
N VAL A 75 0.07 7.19 -4.80
CA VAL A 75 -0.03 6.97 -6.25
C VAL A 75 -0.80 8.09 -6.94
N PHE A 76 -1.88 8.57 -6.34
CA PHE A 76 -2.74 9.61 -6.92
C PHE A 76 -2.37 11.04 -6.50
N GLY A 77 -1.38 11.23 -5.61
CA GLY A 77 -1.04 12.55 -5.09
C GLY A 77 -2.18 13.20 -4.29
N ALA A 78 -2.97 12.39 -3.58
CA ALA A 78 -4.19 12.81 -2.88
C ALA A 78 -4.04 12.85 -1.35
N GLY A 79 -2.81 12.78 -0.83
CA GLY A 79 -2.52 12.75 0.62
C GLY A 79 -3.16 13.91 1.37
N GLU A 80 -2.89 15.14 0.93
CA GLU A 80 -3.41 16.36 1.55
C GLU A 80 -4.93 16.45 1.53
N GLN A 81 -5.54 16.14 0.38
CA GLN A 81 -6.99 16.25 0.19
C GLN A 81 -7.76 15.30 1.11
N VAL A 82 -7.24 14.09 1.33
CA VAL A 82 -7.92 13.07 2.15
C VAL A 82 -7.57 13.21 3.62
N GLY A 83 -6.32 13.57 3.95
CA GLY A 83 -5.87 13.75 5.33
C GLY A 83 -6.27 15.08 5.94
N GLY A 84 -6.57 16.10 5.13
CA GLY A 84 -6.82 17.48 5.60
C GLY A 84 -5.58 18.16 6.20
N ILE A 85 -4.41 17.53 6.06
CA ILE A 85 -3.12 17.95 6.59
C ILE A 85 -2.12 17.93 5.44
N LEU A 86 -1.31 18.99 5.33
CA LEU A 86 -0.31 19.13 4.29
C LEU A 86 0.72 17.99 4.33
N ASN A 87 1.19 17.60 3.15
CA ASN A 87 2.24 16.61 3.02
C ASN A 87 3.57 17.20 3.51
N SER A 88 4.45 16.34 4.02
CA SER A 88 5.86 16.74 4.18
C SER A 88 6.57 16.83 2.82
N ASP A 89 7.70 17.54 2.75
CA ASP A 89 8.49 17.62 1.50
C ASP A 89 8.93 16.25 1.00
N ARG A 90 9.31 15.35 1.92
CA ARG A 90 9.70 13.96 1.60
C ARG A 90 8.51 13.13 1.11
N GLU A 91 7.33 13.36 1.67
CA GLU A 91 6.11 12.70 1.21
C GLU A 91 5.76 13.16 -0.21
N ASN A 92 5.86 14.45 -0.49
CA ASN A 92 5.67 15.00 -1.84
C ASN A 92 6.66 14.41 -2.86
N GLU A 93 7.93 14.28 -2.47
CA GLU A 93 8.94 13.60 -3.30
C GLU A 93 8.57 12.13 -3.55
N PHE A 94 8.20 11.41 -2.50
CA PHE A 94 7.86 10.00 -2.59
C PHE A 94 6.58 9.75 -3.41
N SER A 95 5.57 10.63 -3.28
CA SER A 95 4.34 10.56 -4.09
C SER A 95 4.64 10.73 -5.58
N ARG A 96 5.49 11.71 -5.95
CA ARG A 96 5.95 11.88 -7.34
C ARG A 96 6.71 10.66 -7.86
N TYR A 97 7.55 10.06 -7.03
CA TYR A 97 8.25 8.82 -7.38
C TYR A 97 7.27 7.66 -7.64
N MET A 98 6.30 7.45 -6.74
CA MET A 98 5.30 6.38 -6.90
C MET A 98 4.45 6.58 -8.15
N ALA A 99 3.92 7.78 -8.38
CA ALA A 99 3.16 8.09 -9.59
C ALA A 99 3.99 7.82 -10.86
N SER A 100 5.26 8.22 -10.86
CA SER A 100 6.19 8.01 -11.98
C SER A 100 6.48 6.52 -12.23
N ALA A 101 6.68 5.73 -11.17
CA ALA A 101 6.90 4.29 -11.27
C ALA A 101 5.70 3.56 -11.89
N TRP A 102 4.47 3.96 -11.51
CA TRP A 102 3.23 3.40 -12.06
C TRP A 102 3.06 3.71 -13.56
N VAL A 103 3.41 4.93 -14.00
CA VAL A 103 3.39 5.29 -15.43
C VAL A 103 4.49 4.54 -16.20
N ALA A 104 5.70 4.44 -15.64
CA ALA A 104 6.81 3.75 -16.28
C ALA A 104 6.48 2.27 -16.55
N LEU A 105 5.85 1.58 -15.59
CA LEU A 105 5.40 0.20 -15.78
C LEU A 105 4.47 0.06 -16.98
N GLN A 106 3.51 0.98 -17.16
CA GLN A 106 2.59 0.95 -18.30
C GLN A 106 3.32 1.15 -19.64
N VAL A 107 4.35 2.01 -19.67
CA VAL A 107 5.14 2.25 -20.87
C VAL A 107 5.99 1.02 -21.22
N ILE A 108 6.60 0.37 -20.23
CA ILE A 108 7.41 -0.84 -20.43
C ILE A 108 6.53 -1.98 -20.97
N LEU A 109 5.35 -2.20 -20.37
CA LEU A 109 4.43 -3.25 -20.81
C LEU A 109 3.86 -3.04 -22.22
N LYS A 110 3.86 -1.80 -22.74
CA LYS A 110 3.47 -1.53 -24.14
C LYS A 110 4.59 -1.83 -25.16
N ARG A 111 5.81 -2.07 -24.69
CA ARG A 111 7.00 -2.27 -25.54
C ARG A 111 7.56 -3.70 -25.48
N ALA A 112 7.04 -4.54 -24.59
CA ALA A 112 7.34 -5.97 -24.48
C ALA A 112 6.33 -6.78 -25.28
#